data_AF-A0A1S6KZQ2-F1
#
_entry.id   AF-A0A1S6KZQ2-F1
#
_cell.length_a   1.000
_cell.length_b   1.000
_cell.length_c   1.000
_cell.angle_alpha   90.00
_cell.angle_beta   90.00
_cell.angle_gamma   90.00
#
_symmetry.space_group_name_H-M   'P 1'
#
loop_
_entity.id
_entity.type
_entity.pdbx_description
1 polymer ?
#
loop_
_entity_poly.entity_id
_entity_poly.type
_entity_poly.pdbx_seq_one_letter_code
_entity_poly.pdbx_strand_id
1 'polypeptide(L)'
;GKKPFFVNATAGTTVLGAFDPLAEIADVCEKYKLWLHVDACWGGSLMFSQKYSSILKDSHRADSLAWNPHKMLGAPLQCSILVIKEKGLLHQCNSAAATYLFQQDKFYDTGYDTGDKSVQCGRK
;
A
#
# COMPACT_ATOMS: atom_id res chain seq x y z
N GLY A 1 -20.52 20.74 -8.20
CA GLY A 1 -20.36 19.36 -8.72
C GLY A 1 -19.71 18.47 -7.66
N LYS A 2 -19.58 17.16 -7.93
CA LYS A 2 -18.84 16.21 -7.06
C LYS A 2 -17.32 16.48 -7.10
N LYS A 3 -16.56 15.96 -6.13
CA LYS A 3 -15.10 16.09 -5.99
C LYS A 3 -14.42 14.71 -6.04
N PRO A 4 -13.93 14.26 -7.21
CA PRO A 4 -13.10 13.05 -7.29
C PRO A 4 -11.81 13.24 -6.49
N PHE A 5 -11.32 12.18 -5.84
CA PHE A 5 -10.10 12.25 -5.02
C PHE A 5 -9.23 10.99 -5.06
N PHE A 6 -9.72 9.87 -5.60
CA PHE A 6 -9.07 8.57 -5.52
C PHE A 6 -9.36 7.72 -6.75
N VAL A 7 -8.35 6.96 -7.19
CA VAL A 7 -8.44 5.94 -8.24
C VAL A 7 -7.73 4.68 -7.75
N ASN A 8 -8.37 3.52 -7.92
CA ASN A 8 -7.75 2.20 -7.74
C ASN A 8 -7.47 1.58 -9.10
N ALA A 9 -6.19 1.38 -9.42
CA ALA A 9 -5.75 0.59 -10.56
C ALA A 9 -5.39 -0.83 -10.09
N THR A 10 -5.86 -1.85 -10.79
CA THR A 10 -5.66 -3.25 -10.41
C THR A 10 -4.53 -3.86 -11.24
N ALA A 11 -3.49 -4.31 -10.56
CA ALA A 11 -2.38 -5.05 -11.14
C ALA A 11 -2.59 -6.55 -10.91
N GLY A 12 -3.40 -7.16 -11.78
CA GLY A 12 -3.78 -8.56 -11.71
C GLY A 12 -5.16 -8.75 -11.07
N THR A 13 -6.23 -8.60 -11.87
CA THR A 13 -7.61 -8.83 -11.43
C THR A 13 -7.84 -10.27 -11.01
N THR A 14 -8.77 -10.50 -10.08
CA THR A 14 -8.95 -11.82 -9.44
C THR A 14 -9.35 -12.93 -10.42
N VAL A 15 -10.20 -12.63 -11.39
CA VAL A 15 -10.76 -13.64 -12.30
C VAL A 15 -9.88 -13.80 -13.54
N LEU A 16 -9.62 -12.70 -14.26
CA LEU A 16 -8.92 -12.75 -15.54
C LEU A 16 -7.40 -12.60 -15.41
N GLY A 17 -6.90 -12.16 -14.25
CA GLY A 17 -5.49 -11.78 -14.12
C GLY A 17 -5.12 -10.56 -14.97
N ALA A 18 -6.09 -9.71 -15.31
CA ALA A 18 -5.87 -8.53 -16.15
C ALA A 18 -5.09 -7.44 -15.40
N PHE A 19 -4.33 -6.63 -16.13
CA PHE A 19 -3.56 -5.52 -15.59
C PHE A 19 -4.06 -4.22 -16.18
N ASP A 20 -4.44 -3.29 -15.30
CA ASP A 20 -4.79 -1.94 -15.71
C ASP A 20 -3.54 -1.19 -16.22
N PRO A 21 -3.70 -0.27 -17.18
CA PRO A 21 -2.57 0.47 -17.73
C PRO A 21 -2.09 1.56 -16.77
N LEU A 22 -1.14 1.20 -15.89
CA LEU A 22 -0.67 2.06 -14.81
C LEU A 22 -0.12 3.41 -15.28
N ALA A 23 0.58 3.45 -16.42
CA ALA A 23 1.12 4.69 -16.98
C ALA A 23 0.01 5.70 -17.32
N GLU A 24 -0.98 5.26 -18.10
CA GLU A 24 -2.08 6.13 -18.55
C GLU A 24 -2.96 6.58 -17.37
N ILE A 25 -3.21 5.69 -16.40
CA ILE A 25 -3.97 6.05 -15.19
C ILE A 25 -3.20 7.06 -14.34
N ALA A 26 -1.89 6.87 -14.17
CA ALA A 26 -1.06 7.81 -13.42
C ALA A 26 -1.01 9.20 -14.07
N ASP A 27 -0.93 9.29 -15.40
CA ASP A 27 -1.00 10.57 -16.13
C ASP A 27 -2.31 11.33 -15.83
N VAL A 28 -3.44 10.61 -15.77
CA VAL A 28 -4.74 11.19 -15.40
C VAL A 28 -4.75 11.62 -13.93
N CYS A 29 -4.25 10.78 -13.02
CA CYS A 29 -4.22 11.08 -11.59
C CYS A 29 -3.36 12.31 -11.29
N GLU A 30 -2.19 12.43 -11.90
CA GLU A 30 -1.31 13.59 -11.77
C GLU A 30 -1.97 14.87 -12.32
N LYS A 31 -2.59 14.79 -13.50
CA LYS A 31 -3.31 15.93 -14.12
C LYS A 31 -4.40 16.48 -13.21
N TYR A 32 -5.17 15.60 -12.57
CA TYR A 32 -6.32 15.99 -11.75
C TYR A 32 -6.06 15.98 -10.24
N LYS A 33 -4.82 15.73 -9.82
CA LYS A 33 -4.41 15.63 -8.41
C LYS A 33 -5.25 14.61 -7.62
N LEU A 34 -5.40 13.42 -8.18
CA LEU A 34 -6.09 12.29 -7.56
C LEU A 34 -5.08 11.37 -6.89
N TRP A 35 -5.46 10.79 -5.76
CA TRP A 35 -4.71 9.71 -5.14
C TRP A 35 -4.75 8.46 -6.00
N LEU A 36 -3.59 7.92 -6.38
CA LEU A 36 -3.48 6.65 -7.09
C LEU A 36 -3.12 5.52 -6.12
N HIS A 37 -4.04 4.57 -5.97
CA HIS A 37 -3.76 3.28 -5.34
C HIS A 37 -3.58 2.20 -6.41
N VAL A 38 -2.56 1.36 -6.24
CA VAL A 38 -2.38 0.15 -7.04
C VAL A 38 -2.71 -1.08 -6.18
N ASP A 39 -3.78 -1.79 -6.52
CA ASP A 39 -4.06 -3.11 -5.98
C ASP A 39 -3.21 -4.14 -6.74
N ALA A 40 -2.04 -4.44 -6.19
CA ALA A 40 -1.15 -5.50 -6.66
C ALA A 40 -1.23 -6.74 -5.75
N CYS A 41 -2.36 -6.98 -5.06
CA CYS A 41 -2.49 -8.11 -4.14
C CYS A 41 -2.16 -9.44 -4.82
N TRP A 42 -2.59 -9.62 -6.07
CA TRP A 42 -2.29 -10.81 -6.87
C TRP A 42 -1.03 -10.64 -7.71
N GLY A 43 -1.00 -9.63 -8.59
CA GLY A 43 0.06 -9.47 -9.58
C GLY A 43 1.38 -8.90 -9.04
N GLY A 44 1.41 -8.38 -7.81
CA GLY A 44 2.59 -7.71 -7.24
C GLY A 44 3.84 -8.58 -7.21
N SER A 45 3.69 -9.90 -7.01
CA SER A 45 4.84 -10.82 -7.00
C SER A 45 5.55 -10.92 -8.35
N LEU A 46 4.94 -10.47 -9.45
CA LEU A 46 5.62 -10.40 -10.75
C LEU A 46 6.80 -9.41 -10.76
N MET A 47 6.89 -8.50 -9.78
CA MET A 47 8.05 -7.61 -9.63
C MET A 47 9.36 -8.39 -9.44
N PHE A 48 9.32 -9.62 -8.91
CA PHE A 48 10.49 -10.49 -8.75
C PHE A 48 10.80 -11.31 -10.01
N SER A 49 9.94 -11.30 -11.03
CA SER A 49 10.16 -12.02 -12.28
C SER A 49 10.98 -11.19 -13.26
N GLN A 50 12.11 -11.71 -13.72
CA GLN A 50 12.91 -11.06 -14.76
C GLN A 50 12.15 -10.92 -16.10
N LYS A 51 11.17 -11.79 -16.36
CA LYS A 51 10.36 -11.78 -17.59
C LYS A 51 9.16 -10.84 -17.51
N TYR A 52 8.54 -10.71 -16.33
CA TYR A 52 7.24 -10.06 -16.19
C TYR A 52 7.25 -8.78 -15.33
N SER A 53 8.38 -8.41 -14.71
CA SER A 53 8.49 -7.23 -13.85
C SER A 53 8.12 -5.92 -14.57
N SER A 54 8.32 -5.85 -15.89
CA SER A 54 7.99 -4.67 -16.71
C SER A 54 6.51 -4.30 -16.71
N ILE A 55 5.61 -5.26 -16.41
CA ILE A 55 4.18 -5.03 -16.28
C ILE A 55 3.88 -4.05 -15.12
N LEU A 56 4.73 -4.03 -14.09
CA LEU A 56 4.59 -3.17 -12.91
C LEU A 56 5.49 -1.93 -12.95
N LYS A 57 6.16 -1.64 -14.08
CA LYS A 57 7.20 -0.59 -14.15
C LYS A 57 6.73 0.79 -13.66
N ASP A 58 5.47 1.14 -13.91
CA ASP A 58 4.90 2.45 -13.56
C ASP A 58 4.21 2.47 -12.18
N SER A 59 4.21 1.36 -11.45
CA SER A 59 3.63 1.28 -10.10
C SER A 59 4.30 2.21 -9.08
N HIS A 60 5.55 2.60 -9.31
CA HIS A 60 6.29 3.56 -8.47
C HIS A 60 5.66 4.98 -8.45
N ARG A 61 4.79 5.29 -9.41
CA ARG A 61 4.05 6.56 -9.47
C ARG A 61 2.87 6.59 -8.49
N ALA A 62 2.42 5.43 -8.01
CA ALA A 62 1.29 5.32 -7.08
C ALA A 62 1.61 5.94 -5.71
N ASP A 63 0.59 6.51 -5.06
CA ASP A 63 0.67 7.03 -3.69
C ASP A 63 0.59 5.90 -2.66
N SER A 64 -0.03 4.78 -3.04
CA SER A 64 -0.11 3.56 -2.24
C SER A 64 -0.19 2.30 -3.08
N LEU A 65 0.28 1.19 -2.52
CA LEU A 65 0.23 -0.12 -3.16
C LEU A 65 -0.11 -1.21 -2.15
N ALA A 66 -1.06 -2.08 -2.50
CA ALA A 66 -1.35 -3.29 -1.74
C ALA A 66 -0.71 -4.51 -2.40
N TRP A 67 -0.10 -5.39 -1.61
CA TRP A 67 0.51 -6.64 -2.10
C TRP A 67 0.30 -7.76 -1.09
N ASN A 68 -0.06 -8.96 -1.57
CA ASN A 68 -0.23 -10.14 -0.73
C ASN A 68 0.82 -11.21 -1.07
N PRO A 69 1.96 -11.24 -0.35
CA PRO A 69 2.90 -12.35 -0.46
C PRO A 69 2.25 -13.73 -0.23
N HIS A 70 1.17 -13.82 0.54
CA HIS A 70 0.46 -15.08 0.75
C HIS A 70 -0.25 -15.65 -0.49
N LYS A 71 -0.28 -14.89 -1.59
CA LYS A 71 -0.82 -15.35 -2.87
C LYS A 71 0.31 -15.93 -3.72
N MET A 72 0.73 -15.20 -4.76
CA MET A 72 1.67 -15.70 -5.77
C MET A 72 3.10 -15.95 -5.24
N LEU A 73 3.50 -15.33 -4.12
CA LEU A 73 4.81 -15.61 -3.49
C LEU A 73 4.79 -16.86 -2.60
N GLY A 74 3.61 -17.40 -2.25
CA GLY A 74 3.49 -18.65 -1.49
C GLY A 74 3.72 -18.53 0.02
N ALA A 75 3.70 -17.33 0.61
CA ALA A 75 3.75 -17.20 2.07
C ALA A 75 2.49 -17.78 2.75
N PRO A 76 2.55 -18.26 4.00
CA PRO A 76 1.35 -18.70 4.72
C PRO A 76 0.33 -17.58 4.94
N LEU A 77 -0.96 -17.95 5.05
CA LEU A 77 -2.02 -16.98 5.38
C LEU A 77 -1.93 -16.55 6.86
N GLN A 78 -2.05 -15.27 7.20
CA GLN A 78 -2.14 -14.08 6.34
C GLN A 78 -0.79 -13.36 6.24
N CYS A 79 -0.43 -12.96 5.02
CA CYS A 79 0.65 -12.01 4.75
C CYS A 79 0.22 -10.98 3.70
N SER A 80 -0.15 -9.78 4.14
CA SER A 80 -0.61 -8.67 3.28
C SER A 80 0.08 -7.39 3.71
N ILE A 81 0.52 -6.61 2.74
CA ILE A 81 1.37 -5.43 2.93
C ILE A 81 0.69 -4.26 2.22
N LEU A 82 0.47 -3.18 2.96
CA LEU A 82 0.14 -1.87 2.41
C LEU A 82 1.40 -1.00 2.45
N VAL A 83 1.82 -0.53 1.29
CA VAL A 83 2.92 0.42 1.14
C VAL A 83 2.32 1.79 0.85
N ILE A 84 2.76 2.81 1.60
CA ILE A 84 2.38 4.22 1.39
C ILE A 84 3.64 5.00 1.03
N LYS A 85 3.57 5.82 -0.02
CA LYS A 85 4.69 6.62 -0.52
C LYS A 85 5.05 7.75 0.45
N GLU A 86 4.05 8.40 1.02
CA GLU A 86 4.23 9.49 1.98
C GLU A 86 4.55 8.96 3.39
N LYS A 87 5.76 9.26 3.87
CA LYS A 87 6.19 8.88 5.22
C LYS A 87 5.38 9.65 6.26
N GLY A 88 4.84 8.93 7.24
CA GLY A 88 4.13 9.52 8.38
C GLY A 88 2.60 9.61 8.19
N LEU A 89 2.09 9.48 6.97
CA LEU A 89 0.66 9.59 6.69
C LEU A 89 -0.19 8.57 7.48
N LEU A 90 0.27 7.32 7.60
CA LEU A 90 -0.42 6.30 8.41
C LEU A 90 -0.47 6.66 9.90
N HIS A 91 0.59 7.27 10.44
CA HIS A 91 0.60 7.71 11.83
C HIS A 91 -0.38 8.86 12.04
N GLN A 92 -0.34 9.87 11.17
CA GLN A 92 -1.24 11.03 11.24
C GLN A 92 -2.71 10.63 11.08
N CYS A 93 -2.98 9.61 10.24
CA CYS A 93 -4.33 9.12 9.99
C CYS A 93 -4.88 8.27 11.16
N ASN A 94 -4.04 7.42 11.76
CA ASN A 94 -4.49 6.37 12.67
C ASN A 94 -4.13 6.58 14.15
N SER A 95 -3.21 7.48 14.48
CA SER A 95 -2.72 7.62 15.86
C SER A 95 -3.85 8.01 16.82
N ALA A 96 -3.96 7.25 17.90
CA ALA A 96 -4.82 7.57 19.03
C ALA A 96 -4.06 8.22 20.19
N ALA A 97 -2.72 8.27 20.11
CA ALA A 97 -1.82 8.78 21.15
C ALA A 97 -2.15 8.20 22.55
N ALA A 98 -2.51 6.91 22.60
CA ALA A 98 -2.93 6.25 23.83
C ALA A 98 -1.78 6.18 24.84
N THR A 99 -1.87 6.96 25.91
CA THR A 99 -0.81 7.10 26.92
C THR A 99 -0.45 5.81 27.64
N TYR A 100 -1.36 4.84 27.71
CA TYR A 100 -1.13 3.53 28.32
C TYR A 100 -0.34 2.57 27.42
N LEU A 101 -0.18 2.88 26.12
CA LEU A 101 0.44 1.99 25.13
C LEU A 101 1.67 2.61 24.47
N PHE A 102 1.63 3.91 24.18
CA PHE A 102 2.67 4.66 23.47
C PHE A 102 3.35 5.67 24.40
N GLN A 103 3.97 5.17 25.48
CA GLN A 103 4.77 6.00 26.37
C GLN A 103 5.99 6.59 25.65
N GLN A 104 6.27 7.87 25.86
CA GLN A 104 7.36 8.58 25.21
C GLN A 104 8.66 8.60 26.04
N ASP A 105 8.60 8.16 27.29
CA ASP A 105 9.68 8.15 28.28
C ASP A 105 10.36 6.78 28.42
N LYS A 106 10.29 5.95 27.38
CA LYS A 106 10.95 4.64 27.36
C LYS A 106 12.47 4.80 27.25
N PHE A 107 13.21 3.82 27.75
CA PHE A 107 14.68 3.80 27.72
C PHE A 107 15.28 3.55 26.32
N TYR A 108 14.44 3.41 25.29
CA TYR A 108 14.81 3.13 23.92
C TYR A 108 14.09 4.11 22.97
N ASP A 109 14.53 4.18 21.71
CA ASP A 109 13.91 5.03 20.68
C ASP A 109 12.48 4.57 20.36
N THR A 110 11.49 5.38 20.74
CA THR A 110 10.07 5.10 20.52
C THR A 110 9.66 5.20 19.04
N GLY A 111 10.54 5.68 18.16
CA GLY A 111 10.34 5.65 16.71
C GLY A 111 10.16 4.25 16.12
N TYR A 112 10.60 3.21 16.85
CA TYR A 112 10.38 1.79 16.51
C TYR A 112 9.00 1.26 16.93
N ASP A 113 8.26 1.97 17.79
CA ASP A 113 6.90 1.60 18.18
C ASP A 113 5.92 1.96 17.04
N THR A 114 5.46 0.96 16.30
CA THR A 114 4.67 1.18 15.07
C THR A 114 3.15 1.06 15.25
N GLY A 115 2.68 0.73 16.47
CA GLY A 115 1.26 0.44 16.72
C GLY A 115 0.33 1.58 16.32
N ASP A 116 0.74 2.82 16.58
CA ASP A 116 -0.04 4.04 16.30
C ASP A 116 -0.13 4.39 14.79
N LYS A 117 0.47 3.57 13.92
CA LYS A 117 0.28 3.65 12.45
C LYS A 117 -0.84 2.72 11.98
N SER A 118 -1.33 1.84 12.85
CA SER A 118 -2.29 0.79 12.53
C SER A 118 -3.68 1.14 13.07
N VAL A 119 -4.72 0.71 12.36
CA VAL A 119 -6.10 0.72 12.90
C VAL A 119 -6.31 -0.38 13.95
N GLN A 120 -5.40 -1.36 14.03
CA GLN A 120 -5.43 -2.43 15.01
C GLN A 120 -4.61 -2.06 16.25
N CYS A 121 -5.10 -2.41 17.43
CA CYS A 121 -4.33 -2.34 18.67
C CYS A 121 -3.32 -3.51 18.75
N GLY A 122 -3.82 -4.74 18.94
CA GLY A 122 -3.01 -5.95 18.86
C GLY A 122 -2.85 -6.43 17.42
N ARG A 123 -1.64 -6.91 17.07
CA ARG A 123 -1.34 -7.46 15.74
C ARG A 123 -0.53 -8.75 15.87
N LYS A 124 -0.82 -9.73 15.00
CA LYS A 124 -0.11 -11.03 14.91
C LYS A 124 1.33 -10.88 14.43
#